data_AF-A0A0K2RAU7-F1
#
_entry.id   AF-A0A0K2RAU7-F1
#
_cell.length_a   1.000
_cell.length_b   1.000
_cell.length_c   1.000
_cell.angle_alpha   90.00
_cell.angle_beta   90.00
_cell.angle_gamma   90.00
#
_symmetry.space_group_name_H-M   'P 1'
#
loop_
_entity.id
_entity.type
_entity.pdbx_description
1 polymer ?
#
loop_
_entity_poly.entity_id
_entity_poly.type
_entity_poly.pdbx_seq_one_letter_code
_entity_poly.pdbx_strand_id
1 'polypeptide(L)' 'MSSPQSWKAEVTVTLEAIQQVRQTCDHTELTTVKYARKAGLSWAEIATALGVTRQAAWERWHEIDETLPKSDAWAPSH' A
#
# COMPACT_ATOMS: atom_id res chain seq x y z
N MET A 1 1.85 -8.51 41.61
CA MET A 1 2.90 -8.04 40.68
C MET A 1 2.83 -8.94 39.45
N SER A 2 2.67 -8.39 38.25
CA SER A 2 2.58 -9.22 37.03
C SER A 2 3.89 -9.99 36.84
N SER A 3 3.82 -11.30 36.53
CA SER A 3 5.01 -12.13 36.38
C SER A 3 5.90 -11.61 35.24
N PRO A 4 7.24 -11.68 35.35
CA PRO A 4 8.17 -11.24 34.31
C PRO A 4 7.95 -11.88 32.92
N GLN A 5 7.21 -12.98 32.84
CA GLN A 5 6.82 -13.64 31.60
C GLN A 5 5.54 -13.05 30.96
N SER A 6 4.64 -12.47 31.76
CA SER A 6 3.36 -11.89 31.26
C SER A 6 3.60 -10.66 30.41
N TRP A 7 4.41 -9.71 30.87
CA TRP A 7 4.67 -8.47 30.11
C TRP A 7 5.45 -8.75 28.82
N LYS A 8 6.33 -9.76 28.82
CA LYS A 8 7.03 -10.19 27.59
C LYS A 8 6.03 -10.73 26.56
N ALA A 9 5.09 -11.58 26.98
CA ALA A 9 4.05 -12.09 26.10
C ALA A 9 3.16 -10.96 25.56
N GLU A 10 2.75 -10.01 26.40
CA GLU A 10 1.96 -8.83 25.99
C GLU A 10 2.72 -7.97 24.96
N VAL A 11 4.02 -7.75 25.16
CA VAL A 11 4.87 -7.02 24.20
C VAL A 11 4.99 -7.78 22.88
N THR A 12 5.20 -9.09 22.90
CA THR A 12 5.26 -9.91 21.68
C THR A 12 3.95 -9.84 20.91
N VAL A 13 2.80 -10.01 21.58
CA VAL A 13 1.47 -9.89 20.95
C VAL A 13 1.28 -8.50 20.33
N THR A 14 1.74 -7.44 21.02
CA THR A 14 1.66 -6.08 20.49
C THR A 14 2.52 -5.90 19.24
N LEU A 15 3.72 -6.46 19.21
CA LEU A 15 4.61 -6.42 18.04
C LEU A 15 4.02 -7.19 16.85
N GLU A 16 3.40 -8.34 17.10
CA GLU A 16 2.70 -9.14 16.08
C GLU A 16 1.50 -8.37 15.50
N ALA A 17 0.72 -7.70 16.35
CA ALA A 17 -0.37 -6.84 15.90
C ALA A 17 0.13 -5.68 15.02
N ILE A 18 1.23 -5.02 15.40
CA ILE A 18 1.86 -3.96 14.59
C ILE A 18 2.32 -4.52 13.24
N GLN A 19 2.95 -5.70 13.22
CA GLN A 19 3.36 -6.35 11.98
C GLN A 19 2.15 -6.60 11.07
N GLN A 20 1.05 -7.11 11.63
CA GLN A 20 -0.15 -7.43 10.87
C GLN A 20 -0.83 -6.18 10.29
N VAL A 21 -0.87 -5.08 11.04
CA VAL A 21 -1.33 -3.78 10.52
C VAL A 21 -0.46 -3.32 9.36
N ARG A 22 0.88 -3.38 9.49
CA ARG A 22 1.81 -3.00 8.41
C ARG A 22 1.60 -3.83 7.15
N GLN A 23 1.50 -5.16 7.27
CA GLN A 23 1.24 -6.05 6.14
C GLN A 23 -0.09 -5.72 5.45
N THR A 24 -1.12 -5.44 6.24
CA THR A 24 -2.44 -5.07 5.71
C THR A 24 -2.38 -3.73 4.97
N CYS A 25 -1.67 -2.75 5.52
CA CYS A 25 -1.43 -1.46 4.86
C CYS A 25 -0.66 -1.65 3.55
N ASP A 26 0.48 -2.36 3.56
CA ASP A 26 1.30 -2.61 2.36
C ASP A 26 0.48 -3.28 1.25
N HIS A 27 -0.34 -4.28 1.61
CA HIS A 27 -1.20 -4.98 0.66
C HIS A 27 -2.30 -4.07 0.09
N THR A 28 -2.96 -3.30 0.94
CA THR A 28 -4.04 -2.39 0.56
C THR A 28 -3.51 -1.26 -0.32
N GLU A 29 -2.34 -0.72 0.02
CA GLU A 29 -1.64 0.32 -0.72
C GLU A 29 -1.30 -0.16 -2.14
N LEU A 30 -0.62 -1.31 -2.27
CA LEU A 30 -0.29 -1.88 -3.58
C LEU A 30 -1.53 -2.13 -4.44
N THR A 31 -2.58 -2.71 -3.84
CA THR A 31 -3.83 -3.02 -4.54
C THR A 31 -4.52 -1.74 -5.03
N THR A 32 -4.57 -0.71 -4.18
CA THR A 32 -5.17 0.58 -4.51
C THR A 32 -4.37 1.32 -5.57
N VAL A 33 -3.04 1.33 -5.49
CA VAL A 33 -2.17 1.93 -6.51
C VAL A 33 -2.40 1.26 -7.87
N LYS A 34 -2.53 -0.07 -7.93
CA LYS A 34 -2.87 -0.79 -9.17
C LYS A 34 -4.20 -0.34 -9.74
N TYR A 35 -5.24 -0.20 -8.91
CA TYR A 35 -6.54 0.28 -9.35
C TYR A 35 -6.50 1.74 -9.82
N ALA A 36 -5.80 2.61 -9.09
CA ALA A 36 -5.62 4.01 -9.45
C ALA A 36 -4.92 4.16 -10.81
N ARG A 37 -3.84 3.39 -11.03
CA ARG A 37 -3.14 3.37 -12.33
C ARG A 37 -4.01 2.83 -13.46
N LYS A 38 -4.77 1.75 -13.23
CA LYS A 38 -5.77 1.24 -14.19
C LYS A 38 -6.84 2.27 -14.52
N ALA A 39 -7.27 3.06 -13.52
CA ALA A 39 -8.22 4.15 -13.69
C ALA A 39 -7.62 5.42 -14.33
N GLY A 40 -6.33 5.42 -14.67
CA GLY A 40 -5.67 6.52 -15.38
C GLY A 40 -5.05 7.60 -14.50
N LEU A 41 -5.12 7.50 -13.16
CA LEU A 41 -4.53 8.50 -12.26
C LEU A 41 -3.02 8.54 -12.42
N SER A 42 -2.44 9.71 -12.59
CA SER A 42 -0.99 9.91 -12.71
C SER A 42 -0.23 9.54 -11.42
N TRP A 43 1.05 9.25 -11.55
CA TRP A 43 1.94 9.03 -10.40
C TRP A 43 1.99 10.22 -9.44
N ALA A 44 1.76 11.44 -9.93
CA ALA A 44 1.71 12.64 -9.09
C ALA A 44 0.44 12.65 -8.22
N GLU A 45 -0.72 12.37 -8.80
CA GLU A 45 -2.00 12.31 -8.05
C GLU A 45 -1.97 11.22 -6.98
N ILE A 46 -1.44 10.04 -7.31
CA ILE A 46 -1.28 8.93 -6.36
C ILE A 46 -0.33 9.31 -5.23
N ALA A 47 0.82 9.91 -5.55
CA ALA A 47 1.79 10.33 -4.55
C ALA A 47 1.22 11.39 -3.60
N THR A 48 0.50 12.39 -4.14
CA THR A 48 -0.20 13.41 -3.34
C THR A 48 -1.23 12.77 -2.41
N ALA A 49 -2.03 11.81 -2.89
CA ALA A 49 -3.04 11.13 -2.08
C ALA A 49 -2.42 10.29 -0.94
N LEU A 50 -1.25 9.68 -1.18
CA LEU A 50 -0.52 8.88 -0.18
C LEU A 50 0.40 9.71 0.73
N GLY A 51 0.55 11.01 0.48
CA GLY A 51 1.44 11.88 1.24
C GLY A 51 2.93 11.62 1.00
N VAL A 52 3.30 11.08 -0.16
CA VAL A 52 4.69 10.82 -0.57
C VAL A 52 5.08 11.68 -1.77
N THR A 53 6.37 11.68 -2.12
CA THR A 53 6.82 12.38 -3.33
C THR A 53 6.52 11.55 -4.58
N ARG A 54 6.34 12.22 -5.72
CA ARG A 54 6.19 11.55 -7.03
C ARG A 54 7.34 10.58 -7.32
N GLN A 55 8.56 10.96 -6.97
CA GLN A 55 9.75 10.12 -7.16
C GLN A 55 9.68 8.84 -6.32
N ALA A 56 9.32 8.95 -5.04
CA ALA A 56 9.18 7.79 -4.16
C ALA A 56 8.09 6.82 -4.66
N ALA A 57 6.96 7.35 -5.12
CA ALA A 57 5.90 6.54 -5.73
C ALA A 57 6.39 5.84 -7.02
N TRP A 58 7.09 6.57 -7.89
CA TRP A 58 7.63 6.02 -9.13
C TRP A 58 8.66 4.91 -8.88
N GLU A 59 9.64 5.15 -8.01
CA GLU A 59 10.66 4.16 -7.64
C GLU A 59 10.02 2.88 -7.09
N ARG A 60 8.94 3.01 -6.31
CA ARG A 60 8.26 1.88 -5.67
C ARG A 60 7.34 1.09 -6.62
N TRP A 61 6.76 1.73 -7.64
CA TRP A 61 5.62 1.14 -8.37
C TRP A 61 5.59 1.31 -9.89
N HIS A 62 6.56 1.97 -10.52
CA HIS A 62 6.52 2.23 -11.97
C HIS A 62 6.35 0.96 -12.83
N GLU A 63 6.86 -0.19 -12.39
CA GLU A 63 6.69 -1.49 -13.04
C GLU A 63 5.20 -1.88 -13.23
N ILE A 64 4.28 -1.31 -12.44
CA ILE A 64 2.84 -1.52 -12.62
C ILE A 64 2.41 -1.08 -14.02
N ASP A 65 2.98 0.00 -14.56
CA ASP A 65 2.62 0.50 -15.89
C ASP A 65 2.92 -0.52 -17.01
N GLU A 66 3.92 -1.39 -16.81
CA GLU A 66 4.25 -2.48 -17.75
C GLU A 66 3.19 -3.58 -17.77
N THR A 67 2.44 -3.72 -16.67
CA THR A 67 1.36 -4.70 -16.53
C THR A 67 0.02 -4.20 -17.06
N LEU A 68 -0.07 -2.90 -17.40
CA LEU A 68 -1.30 -2.30 -17.91
C LEU A 68 -1.43 -2.56 -19.43
N PRO A 69 -2.64 -2.89 -19.92
CA PRO A 69 -2.88 -2.99 -21.35
C PRO A 69 -2.67 -1.61 -22.01
N LYS A 70 -1.95 -1.59 -23.15
CA LYS A 70 -1.60 -0.38 -23.92
C LYS A 70 -2.78 0.28 -24.65
N SER A 71 -4.02 0.17 -24.17
CA SER A 71 -5.22 0.67 -24.85
C SER A 71 -6.15 1.44 -23.92
N ASP A 72 -6.81 2.47 -24.47
CA ASP A 72 -7.84 3.35 -23.85
C ASP A 72 -9.14 2.63 -23.41
N ALA A 73 -9.10 1.33 -23.14
CA ALA A 73 -10.28 0.46 -22.99
C ALA A 73 -10.76 0.27 -21.55
N TRP A 74 -10.14 0.88 -20.55
CA TRP A 74 -10.64 0.85 -19.18
C TRP A 74 -11.43 2.12 -18.87
N ALA A 75 -12.70 2.14 -19.27
CA ALA A 75 -13.68 3.03 -18.66
C ALA A 75 -14.39 2.26 -17.55
N PRO A 76 -14.32 2.67 -16.27
CA PRO A 76 -15.15 2.05 -15.23
C PRO A 76 -16.63 2.23 -15.60
N SER A 77 -17.36 1.12 -15.66
CA SER A 77 -18.82 1.16 -15.77
C SER A 77 -19.36 1.77 -14.47
N HIS A 78 -20.04 2.91 -14.60
CA HIS A 78 -20.73 3.62 -13.51
C HIS A 78 -21.87 2.79 -12.90
#